data_AF-A0A8X6XGD0-F1
#
_entry.id   AF-A0A8X6XGD0-F1
#
_cell.length_a   1.000
_cell.length_b   1.000
_cell.length_c   1.000
_cell.angle_alpha   90.00
_cell.angle_beta   90.00
_cell.angle_gamma   90.00
#
_symmetry.space_group_name_H-M   'P 1'
#
loop_
_entity.id
_entity.type
_entity.pdbx_description
1 polymer ?
#
loop_
_entity_poly.entity_id
_entity_poly.type
_entity_poly.pdbx_seq_one_letter_code
_entity_poly.pdbx_strand_id
1 'polypeptide(L)'
;MYGLEHFNYYTYGRIVTVQTDHKTILGFNKKPYDTIFPRLQRMLLRLNEYNIQLEYVPRKNLVIADALSRAQFTTDNFDEVLGQEATVRINLLTQASPTK
;
A
#
# COMPACT_ATOMS: atom_id res chain seq x y z
N MET A 1 -4.63 -5.22 1.14
CA MET A 1 -5.23 -4.28 2.13
C MET A 1 -4.24 -3.24 2.56
N TYR A 2 -3.12 -3.65 3.15
CA TYR A 2 -2.15 -2.76 3.76
C TYR A 2 -1.78 -1.54 2.90
N GLY A 3 -1.55 -1.70 1.59
CA GLY A 3 -1.23 -0.57 0.72
C GLY A 3 -2.27 0.57 0.73
N LEU A 4 -3.57 0.24 0.70
CA LEU A 4 -4.62 1.26 0.69
C LEU A 4 -4.75 1.99 2.02
N GLU A 5 -4.64 1.25 3.13
CA GLU A 5 -4.66 1.79 4.49
C GLU A 5 -3.41 2.64 4.76
N HIS A 6 -2.24 2.22 4.26
CA HIS A 6 -0.98 2.94 4.41
C HIS A 6 -0.99 4.27 3.62
N PHE A 7 -1.53 4.26 2.41
CA PHE A 7 -1.64 5.44 1.56
C PHE A 7 -2.99 6.16 1.71
N ASN A 8 -3.69 6.00 2.84
CA ASN A 8 -5.03 6.53 3.07
C ASN A 8 -5.15 8.03 2.74
N TYR A 9 -4.15 8.85 3.09
CA TYR A 9 -4.12 10.28 2.75
C TYR A 9 -4.22 10.57 1.24
N TYR A 10 -3.73 9.67 0.40
CA TYR A 10 -3.74 9.82 -1.05
C TYR A 10 -4.97 9.15 -1.69
N THR A 11 -5.40 8.02 -1.15
CA THR A 11 -6.42 7.14 -1.75
C THR A 11 -7.84 7.45 -1.27
N TYR A 12 -8.01 7.98 -0.06
CA TYR A 12 -9.33 8.24 0.51
C TYR A 12 -10.10 9.30 -0.29
N GLY A 13 -11.36 9.01 -0.60
CA GLY A 13 -12.24 9.91 -1.35
C GLY A 13 -11.93 10.07 -2.85
N ARG A 14 -10.93 9.35 -3.38
CA ARG A 14 -10.58 9.37 -4.81
C ARG A 14 -10.88 8.04 -5.48
N ILE A 15 -11.14 8.08 -6.79
CA ILE A 15 -11.23 6.88 -7.62
C ILE A 15 -9.80 6.40 -7.87
N VAL A 16 -9.47 5.21 -7.38
CA VAL A 16 -8.13 4.63 -7.50
C VAL A 16 -8.21 3.31 -8.24
N THR A 17 -7.38 3.13 -9.27
CA THR A 17 -7.23 1.84 -9.94
C THR A 17 -6.15 1.02 -9.24
N VAL A 18 -6.52 -0.16 -8.75
CA VAL A 18 -5.61 -1.08 -8.06
C VAL A 18 -5.37 -2.30 -8.96
N GLN A 19 -4.13 -2.46 -9.38
CA GLN A 19 -3.68 -3.61 -10.16
C GLN A 19 -3.20 -4.72 -9.23
N THR A 20 -3.73 -5.93 -9.40
CA THR A 20 -3.37 -7.10 -8.59
C THR A 20 -3.20 -8.34 -9.45
N ASP A 21 -2.25 -9.19 -9.08
CA ASP A 21 -2.06 -10.53 -9.68
C ASP A 21 -3.00 -11.59 -9.09
N HIS A 22 -3.95 -11.18 -8.24
CA HIS A 22 -4.77 -12.10 -7.48
C HIS A 22 -6.24 -12.15 -7.97
N LYS A 23 -6.49 -13.00 -8.98
CA LYS A 23 -7.81 -13.21 -9.61
C LYS A 23 -8.95 -13.50 -8.64
N THR A 24 -8.64 -14.22 -7.57
CA THR A 24 -9.62 -14.64 -6.57
C THR A 24 -10.32 -13.43 -5.95
N ILE A 25 -9.62 -12.31 -5.73
CA ILE A 25 -10.21 -11.10 -5.15
C ILE A 25 -11.18 -10.43 -6.13
N LEU A 26 -10.82 -10.36 -7.42
CA LEU A 26 -11.72 -9.85 -8.46
C LEU A 26 -13.05 -10.64 -8.51
N GLY A 27 -12.98 -11.96 -8.34
CA GLY A 27 -14.16 -12.83 -8.37
C GLY A 27 -15.11 -12.68 -7.18
N PHE A 28 -14.63 -12.16 -6.04
CA PHE A 28 -15.44 -12.02 -4.83
C PHE A 28 -16.21 -10.71 -4.74
N ASN A 29 -15.85 -9.67 -5.50
CA ASN A 29 -16.55 -8.39 -5.49
C ASN A 29 -18.03 -8.51 -5.92
N LYS A 30 -18.38 -9.56 -6.67
CA LYS A 30 -19.75 -9.79 -7.19
C LYS A 30 -20.55 -10.82 -6.38
N LYS A 31 -19.97 -11.42 -5.34
CA LYS A 31 -20.64 -12.45 -4.53
C LYS A 31 -21.28 -11.86 -3.28
N PRO A 32 -22.44 -12.38 -2.84
CA PRO A 32 -23.04 -11.98 -1.58
C PRO A 32 -22.11 -12.35 -0.41
N TYR A 33 -21.95 -11.43 0.54
CA TYR A 33 -21.01 -11.55 1.66
C TYR A 33 -21.24 -12.79 2.53
N ASP A 34 -22.49 -13.24 2.66
CA ASP A 34 -22.87 -14.41 3.48
C ASP A 34 -22.26 -15.73 2.98
N THR A 35 -21.83 -15.77 1.72
CA THR A 35 -21.22 -16.96 1.10
C THR A 35 -19.69 -16.95 1.14
N ILE A 36 -19.10 -15.87 1.67
CA ILE A 36 -17.65 -15.63 1.65
C ILE A 36 -17.05 -16.01 2.99
N PHE A 37 -15.84 -16.59 2.99
CA PHE A 37 -15.12 -16.90 4.22
C PHE A 37 -14.96 -15.64 5.10
N PRO A 38 -15.14 -15.73 6.43
CA PRO A 38 -15.15 -14.56 7.32
C PRO A 38 -13.92 -13.65 7.21
N ARG A 39 -12.74 -14.23 6.98
CA ARG A 39 -11.49 -13.47 6.77
C ARG A 39 -11.54 -12.61 5.50
N LEU A 40 -12.06 -13.17 4.41
CA LEU A 40 -12.21 -12.45 3.15
C LEU A 40 -13.34 -11.43 3.23
N GLN A 41 -14.44 -11.74 3.91
CA GLN A 41 -15.52 -10.79 4.16
C GLN A 41 -15.02 -9.52 4.87
N ARG A 42 -14.27 -9.67 5.98
CA ARG A 42 -13.63 -8.53 6.68
C ARG A 42 -12.66 -7.77 5.79
N MET A 43 -11.96 -8.47 4.90
CA MET A 43 -11.06 -7.84 3.94
C MET A 43 -11.83 -6.97 2.94
N LEU A 44 -12.92 -7.49 2.38
CA LEU A 44 -13.75 -6.78 1.41
C LEU A 44 -14.48 -5.59 2.05
N LEU A 45 -14.98 -5.73 3.28
CA LEU A 45 -15.62 -4.64 4.01
C LEU A 45 -14.68 -3.42 4.15
N ARG A 46 -13.41 -3.67 4.49
CA ARG A 46 -12.39 -2.62 4.55
C ARG A 46 -12.01 -2.06 3.17
N LEU A 47 -12.20 -2.83 2.08
CA LEU A 47 -11.99 -2.31 0.72
C LEU A 47 -13.12 -1.37 0.30
N ASN A 48 -14.36 -1.64 0.74
CA ASN A 48 -15.52 -0.82 0.40
C ASN A 48 -15.47 0.61 0.95
N GLU A 49 -14.62 0.87 1.95
CA GLU A 49 -14.36 2.23 2.44
C GLU A 49 -13.72 3.12 1.37
N TYR A 50 -13.10 2.52 0.35
CA TYR A 50 -12.38 3.21 -0.71
C TYR A 50 -13.08 3.00 -2.06
N ASN A 51 -13.02 4.01 -2.92
CA ASN A 51 -13.56 3.93 -4.28
C ASN A 51 -12.51 3.32 -5.22
N ILE A 52 -12.46 1.99 -5.28
CA ILE A 52 -11.39 1.25 -5.99
C ILE A 52 -11.91 0.56 -7.24
N GLN A 53 -11.17 0.69 -8.33
CA GLN A 53 -11.30 -0.14 -9.52
C GLN A 53 -10.22 -1.23 -9.52
N LEU A 54 -10.63 -2.48 -9.29
CA LEU A 54 -9.72 -3.63 -9.27
C LEU A 54 -9.50 -4.19 -10.68
N GLU A 55 -8.24 -4.24 -11.09
CA GLU A 55 -7.81 -4.81 -12.38
C GLU A 55 -6.86 -5.99 -12.15
N TYR A 56 -7.09 -7.09 -12.86
CA TYR A 56 -6.16 -8.22 -12.84
C TYR A 56 -5.01 -7.98 -13.82
N VAL A 57 -3.79 -8.03 -13.30
CA VAL A 57 -2.56 -7.98 -14.12
C VAL A 57 -1.74 -9.25 -13.85
N PRO A 58 -1.31 -9.98 -14.89
CA PRO A 58 -0.50 -11.18 -14.68
C PRO A 58 0.83 -10.82 -14.01
N ARG A 59 1.30 -11.68 -13.10
CA ARG A 59 2.52 -11.46 -12.31
C ARG A 59 3.73 -11.03 -13.13
N LYS A 60 3.88 -11.56 -14.36
CA LYS A 60 4.98 -11.21 -15.29
C LYS A 60 5.06 -9.71 -15.59
N ASN A 61 3.94 -9.00 -15.53
CA ASN A 61 3.88 -7.56 -15.80
C ASN A 61 3.96 -6.73 -14.50
N LEU A 62 3.79 -7.35 -13.33
CA LEU A 62 3.84 -6.72 -12.00
C LEU A 62 5.26 -6.78 -11.39
N VAL A 63 6.29 -6.54 -12.20
CA VAL A 63 7.70 -6.75 -11.82
C VAL A 63 8.11 -5.90 -10.60
N ILE A 64 7.75 -4.62 -10.59
CA ILE A 64 8.13 -3.68 -9.52
C ILE A 64 7.47 -4.09 -8.20
N ALA A 65 6.16 -4.34 -8.23
CA ALA A 65 5.42 -4.75 -7.04
C ALA A 65 5.88 -6.13 -6.53
N ASP A 66 6.13 -7.09 -7.42
CA ASP A 66 6.63 -8.42 -7.04
C ASP A 66 8.03 -8.31 -6.40
N ALA A 67 8.93 -7.52 -6.99
CA ALA A 67 10.27 -7.28 -6.46
C ALA A 67 10.24 -6.63 -5.07
N LEU A 68 9.45 -5.56 -4.90
CA LEU A 68 9.29 -4.90 -3.60
C LEU A 68 8.62 -5.81 -2.56
N SER A 69 7.68 -6.66 -2.96
CA SER A 69 7.02 -7.60 -2.05
C SER A 69 7.94 -8.73 -1.57
N ARG A 70 8.95 -9.07 -2.37
CA ARG A 70 9.93 -10.13 -2.11
C ARG A 70 11.22 -9.61 -1.47
N ALA A 71 11.45 -8.30 -1.54
CA ALA A 71 12.59 -7.66 -0.91
C ALA A 71 12.50 -7.90 0.60
N GLN A 72 13.36 -8.79 1.10
CA GLN A 72 13.50 -9.03 2.53
C GLN A 72 14.28 -7.86 3.08
N PHE A 73 13.60 -7.02 3.85
CA PHE A 73 14.23 -5.98 4.62
C PHE A 73 14.94 -6.64 5.80
N THR A 74 16.24 -6.94 5.62
CA THR A 74 17.12 -7.16 6.77
C THR A 74 17.16 -5.84 7.53
N THR A 75 16.64 -5.85 8.75
CA THR A 75 16.50 -4.71 9.66
C THR A 75 17.79 -3.89 9.80
N ASP A 76 18.94 -4.50 9.56
CA ASP A 76 20.26 -3.89 9.65
C ASP A 76 20.48 -2.71 8.67
N ASN A 77 19.76 -2.68 7.53
CA ASN A 77 19.91 -1.61 6.52
C ASN A 77 18.84 -0.51 6.63
N PHE A 78 17.79 -0.70 7.43
CA PHE A 78 16.66 0.25 7.52
C PHE A 78 16.97 1.43 8.43
N ASP A 79 17.66 1.16 9.53
CA ASP A 79 18.06 2.19 10.49
C ASP A 79 19.07 3.17 9.86
N GLU A 80 19.89 2.72 8.91
CA GLU A 80 20.80 3.59 8.15
C GLU A 80 20.05 4.54 7.21
N VAL A 81 19.04 4.05 6.48
CA VAL A 81 18.29 4.87 5.50
C VAL A 81 17.29 5.82 6.18
N LEU A 82 16.55 5.35 7.19
CA LEU A 82 15.67 6.22 8.00
C LEU A 82 16.48 7.24 8.80
N GLY A 83 17.64 6.84 9.32
CA GLY A 83 18.58 7.72 9.98
C GLY A 83 19.06 8.82 9.03
N GLN A 84 19.37 8.49 7.78
CA GLN A 84 19.77 9.47 6.77
C GLN A 84 18.62 10.42 6.40
N GLU A 85 17.41 9.93 6.14
CA GLU A 85 16.26 10.79 5.81
C GLU A 85 15.86 11.72 6.97
N ALA A 86 15.85 11.23 8.20
CA ALA A 86 15.58 12.03 9.39
C ALA A 86 16.66 13.09 9.61
N THR A 87 17.93 12.73 9.41
CA THR A 87 19.07 13.66 9.53
C THR A 87 19.03 14.75 8.46
N VAL A 88 18.69 14.40 7.21
CA VAL A 88 18.54 15.37 6.11
C VAL A 88 17.39 16.34 6.40
N ARG A 89 16.26 15.87 6.93
CA ARG A 89 15.14 16.73 7.36
C ARG A 89 15.52 17.65 8.51
N ILE A 90 16.22 17.15 9.53
CA ILE A 90 16.69 17.96 10.66
C ILE A 90 17.67 19.03 10.16
N ASN A 91 18.63 18.68 9.31
CA ASN A 91 19.61 19.62 8.78
C ASN A 91 18.97 20.73 7.92
N LEU A 92 17.96 20.39 7.11
CA LEU A 92 17.20 21.39 6.34
C LEU A 92 16.44 22.37 7.25
N LEU A 93 15.84 21.89 8.35
CA LEU A 93 15.14 22.75 9.32
C LEU A 93 16.11 23.63 10.11
N THR A 94 17.28 23.12 10.46
CA THR A 94 18.33 23.88 11.17
C THR A 94 18.94 24.95 10.26
N GLN A 95 19.11 24.67 8.96
CA GLN A 95 19.58 25.68 7.99
C GLN A 95 18.51 26.70 7.61
N ALA A 96 17.23 26.31 7.64
CA ALA A 96 16.10 27.21 7.38
C ALA A 96 15.70 28.07 8.59
N SER A 97 16.19 27.73 9.79
CA SER A 97 16.03 28.56 10.98
C SER A 97 17.10 29.66 10.95
N PRO A 98 16.73 30.95 10.87
CA PRO A 98 17.73 32.02 10.95
C PRO A 98 18.33 32.00 12.35
N THR A 99 19.62 31.68 12.43
CA THR A 99 20.42 31.78 13.64
C THR A 99 20.27 33.19 14.20
N LYS A 100 19.87 33.29 15.47
CA LYS A 100 19.98 34.55 16.20
C LYS A 100 21.43 34.80 16.57
#